data_AF-A0A4R5D9T4-F1
#
_entry.id   AF-A0A4R5D9T4-F1
#
_cell.length_a   1.000
_cell.length_b   1.000
_cell.length_c   1.000
_cell.angle_alpha   90.00
_cell.angle_beta   90.00
_cell.angle_gamma   90.00
#
_symmetry.space_group_name_H-M   'P 1'
#
loop_
_entity.id
_entity.type
_entity.pdbx_description
1 polymer ?
#
loop_
_entity_poly.entity_id
_entity_poly.type
_entity_poly.pdbx_seq_one_letter_code
_entity_poly.pdbx_strand_id
1 'polypeptide(L)'
;MTNFSDTMASIADFYGINDLFKRPTNQPSSILTSPPNSRGATLEGLRLNYRYTQNVSEEHLKTIQELVSDEDSRHSSIETKISNVVTQAGLVFSITAVIAPFFNDTINGQSLGVKILVLFFFVLAFLAYVVSILFATQIFGVNKFIYIKTSPASVIDSGATYEDVISKRVRDLIFQHGENKVVNNKKASILIYANRWFVSGFVLSGLLTGIITVSLVFVDKPNEREKELVQLLKSLDIRLHNAESILTQQQFMALAAQDSVTGRNIKRIFQSNKATFDSIRHEFVKLKTQIRK
;
A
#
# COMPACT_ATOMS: atom_id res chain seq x y z
N MET A 1 32.16 4.38 -13.35
CA MET A 1 31.16 4.82 -12.35
C MET A 1 29.99 5.41 -13.12
N THR A 2 28.87 4.70 -13.22
CA THR A 2 27.66 5.21 -13.87
C THR A 2 27.06 6.32 -13.00
N ASN A 3 26.65 7.42 -13.62
CA ASN A 3 26.01 8.53 -12.92
C ASN A 3 24.69 8.05 -12.30
N PHE A 4 24.46 8.40 -11.03
CA PHE A 4 23.21 8.08 -10.31
C PHE A 4 21.96 8.52 -11.08
N SER A 5 22.06 9.63 -11.83
CA SER A 5 21.02 10.12 -12.75
C SER A 5 20.64 9.10 -13.81
N ASP A 6 21.61 8.44 -14.45
CA ASP A 6 21.36 7.49 -15.54
C ASP A 6 20.75 6.19 -14.98
N THR A 7 21.18 5.78 -13.79
CA THR A 7 20.59 4.63 -13.08
C THR A 7 19.14 4.92 -12.69
N MET A 8 18.84 6.12 -12.18
CA MET A 8 17.47 6.50 -11.83
C MET A 8 16.58 6.67 -13.07
N ALA A 9 17.11 7.18 -14.18
CA ALA A 9 16.39 7.26 -15.45
C ALA A 9 16.08 5.87 -16.01
N SER A 10 17.05 4.94 -15.98
CA SER A 10 16.85 3.55 -16.40
C SER A 10 15.86 2.80 -15.51
N ILE A 11 15.86 3.06 -14.20
CA ILE A 11 14.87 2.51 -13.26
C ILE A 11 13.49 3.10 -13.58
N ALA A 12 13.40 4.43 -13.79
CA ALA A 12 12.15 5.09 -14.14
C ALA A 12 11.56 4.59 -15.47
N ASP A 13 12.39 4.34 -16.47
CA ASP A 13 11.96 3.75 -17.75
C ASP A 13 11.55 2.28 -17.59
N PHE A 14 12.33 1.50 -16.85
CA PHE A 14 12.05 0.09 -16.59
C PHE A 14 10.71 -0.11 -15.86
N TYR A 15 10.38 0.77 -14.91
CA TYR A 15 9.10 0.76 -14.19
C TYR A 15 7.99 1.57 -14.89
N GLY A 16 8.26 2.17 -16.05
CA GLY A 16 7.28 2.96 -16.80
C GLY A 16 6.80 4.23 -16.07
N ILE A 17 7.60 4.77 -15.16
CA ILE A 17 7.31 6.00 -14.39
C ILE A 17 7.29 7.22 -15.32
N ASN A 18 8.11 7.22 -16.37
CA ASN A 18 8.08 8.29 -17.39
C ASN A 18 6.76 8.29 -18.18
N ASP A 19 6.10 7.14 -18.30
CA ASP A 19 4.80 7.00 -18.97
C ASP A 19 3.59 7.19 -18.04
N LEU A 20 3.82 7.35 -16.73
CA LEU A 20 2.78 7.67 -15.73
C LEU A 20 2.23 9.09 -15.91
N PHE A 21 3.04 10.02 -16.44
CA PHE A 21 2.66 11.43 -16.67
C PHE A 21 2.34 11.77 -18.13
N LYS A 22 2.60 10.85 -19.07
CA LYS A 22 2.10 11.02 -20.44
C LYS A 22 0.60 10.79 -20.39
N ARG A 23 -0.19 11.83 -20.72
CA ARG A 23 -1.62 11.69 -20.98
C ARG A 23 -1.80 10.49 -21.90
N PRO A 24 -2.72 9.55 -21.61
CA PRO A 24 -3.09 8.56 -22.61
C PRO A 24 -3.51 9.35 -23.82
N THR A 25 -2.68 9.34 -24.86
CA THR A 25 -3.16 9.70 -26.18
C THR A 25 -4.32 8.75 -26.39
N ASN A 26 -5.53 9.29 -26.51
CA ASN A 26 -6.65 8.62 -27.12
C ASN A 26 -6.22 8.32 -28.56
N GLN A 27 -5.26 7.42 -28.74
CA GLN A 27 -5.16 6.67 -29.96
C GLN A 27 -6.43 5.82 -29.90
N PRO A 28 -7.45 6.10 -30.75
CA PRO A 28 -8.45 5.07 -31.00
C PRO A 28 -7.66 3.80 -31.25
N SER A 29 -8.06 2.71 -30.60
CA SER A 29 -7.51 1.37 -30.79
C SER A 29 -7.09 1.29 -32.24
N SER A 30 -5.79 1.41 -32.51
CA SER A 30 -5.36 1.44 -33.89
C SER A 30 -5.79 0.09 -34.38
N ILE A 31 -6.86 0.06 -35.17
CA ILE A 31 -7.17 -1.02 -36.08
C ILE A 31 -5.80 -1.34 -36.62
N LEU A 32 -5.31 -2.53 -36.30
CA LEU A 32 -3.98 -3.01 -36.66
C LEU A 32 -3.84 -2.69 -38.15
N THR A 33 -3.21 -1.55 -38.46
CA THR A 33 -2.89 -1.23 -39.83
C THR A 33 -1.64 -2.02 -40.01
N SER A 34 -1.87 -3.19 -40.59
CA SER A 34 -0.90 -4.13 -41.07
C SER A 34 0.30 -3.35 -41.63
N PRO A 35 1.54 -3.80 -41.37
CA PRO A 35 2.72 -3.15 -41.93
C PRO A 35 2.54 -2.97 -43.45
N PRO A 36 3.04 -1.88 -44.05
CA PRO A 36 2.68 -1.44 -45.40
C PRO A 36 3.03 -2.42 -46.54
N ASN A 37 3.60 -3.60 -46.23
CA ASN A 37 3.90 -4.68 -47.17
C ASN A 37 3.25 -6.04 -46.82
N SER A 38 2.38 -6.16 -45.81
CA SER A 38 1.56 -7.37 -45.66
C SER A 38 0.34 -7.26 -46.57
N ARG A 39 0.37 -7.98 -47.70
CA ARG A 39 -0.78 -8.20 -48.60
C ARG A 39 -2.07 -8.34 -47.77
N GLY A 40 -3.02 -7.45 -48.00
CA GLY A 40 -4.18 -7.16 -47.15
C GLY A 40 -5.22 -8.27 -47.02
N ALA A 41 -4.84 -9.41 -46.47
CA ALA A 41 -5.77 -10.37 -45.94
C ALA A 41 -5.93 -10.11 -44.43
N THR A 42 -7.07 -9.56 -44.03
CA THR A 42 -7.48 -9.58 -42.62
C THR A 42 -7.50 -11.04 -42.14
N LEU A 43 -7.28 -11.30 -40.84
CA LEU A 43 -7.40 -12.66 -40.28
C LEU A 43 -8.72 -13.34 -40.69
N GLU A 44 -9.79 -12.55 -40.78
CA GLU A 44 -11.09 -13.01 -41.26
C GLU A 44 -11.09 -13.31 -42.77
N GLY A 45 -10.39 -12.54 -43.59
CA GLY A 45 -10.16 -12.85 -44.99
C GLY A 45 -9.32 -14.11 -45.23
N LEU A 46 -8.34 -14.38 -44.36
CA LEU A 46 -7.58 -15.64 -44.38
C LEU A 46 -8.44 -16.83 -43.96
N ARG A 47 -9.27 -16.66 -42.92
CA ARG A 47 -10.22 -17.67 -42.45
C ARG A 47 -11.24 -18.04 -43.54
N LEU A 48 -11.91 -17.05 -44.14
CA LEU A 48 -13.00 -17.29 -45.09
C LEU A 48 -12.51 -17.92 -46.41
N ASN A 49 -11.27 -17.64 -46.80
CA ASN A 49 -10.71 -18.12 -48.07
C ASN A 49 -9.78 -19.34 -47.92
N TYR A 50 -9.62 -19.88 -46.71
CA TYR A 50 -8.72 -21.01 -46.49
C TYR A 50 -9.22 -22.27 -47.20
N ARG A 51 -8.40 -22.79 -48.13
CA ARG A 51 -8.61 -24.06 -48.82
C ARG A 51 -7.50 -25.03 -48.44
N TYR A 52 -7.86 -26.31 -48.36
CA TYR A 52 -6.88 -27.36 -48.09
C TYR A 52 -5.87 -27.45 -49.24
N THR A 53 -4.62 -27.70 -48.88
CA THR A 53 -3.52 -27.99 -49.80
C THR A 53 -2.64 -29.01 -49.11
N GLN A 54 -2.43 -30.17 -49.75
CA GLN A 54 -1.68 -31.28 -49.18
C GLN A 54 -0.28 -30.85 -48.73
N ASN A 55 0.20 -31.36 -47.59
CA ASN A 55 1.44 -31.01 -46.88
C ASN A 55 1.48 -29.57 -46.31
N VAL A 56 1.06 -28.57 -47.08
CA VAL A 56 1.06 -27.15 -46.66
C VAL A 56 0.03 -26.90 -45.55
N SER A 57 -1.13 -27.55 -45.63
CA SER A 57 -2.18 -27.41 -44.61
C SER A 57 -1.80 -28.02 -43.27
N GLU A 58 -0.97 -29.06 -43.26
CA GLU A 58 -0.47 -29.66 -42.03
C GLU A 58 0.57 -28.77 -41.35
N GLU A 59 1.46 -28.14 -42.13
CA GLU A 59 2.42 -27.17 -41.63
C GLU A 59 1.74 -25.88 -41.12
N HIS A 60 0.73 -25.39 -41.84
CA HIS A 60 -0.12 -24.29 -41.38
C HIS A 60 -0.85 -24.65 -40.08
N LEU A 61 -1.41 -25.86 -39.99
CA LEU A 61 -2.09 -26.33 -38.78
C LEU A 61 -1.13 -26.33 -37.59
N LYS A 62 0.09 -26.86 -37.76
CA LYS A 62 1.11 -26.88 -36.71
C LYS A 62 1.48 -25.45 -36.28
N THR A 63 1.76 -24.57 -37.23
CA THR A 63 2.12 -23.17 -36.95
C THR A 63 1.00 -22.45 -36.20
N ILE A 64 -0.26 -22.64 -36.61
CA ILE A 64 -1.40 -21.99 -35.96
C ILE A 64 -1.63 -22.58 -34.55
N GLN A 65 -1.40 -23.88 -34.36
CA GLN A 65 -1.45 -24.50 -33.03
C GLN A 65 -0.37 -23.90 -32.11
N GLU A 66 0.84 -23.68 -32.60
CA GLU A 66 1.90 -22.99 -31.86
C GLU A 66 1.45 -21.57 -31.48
N LEU A 67 0.88 -20.80 -32.41
CA LEU A 67 0.35 -19.46 -32.12
C LEU A 67 -0.79 -19.44 -31.10
N VAL A 68 -1.68 -20.44 -31.12
CA VAL A 68 -2.74 -20.59 -30.11
C VAL A 68 -2.13 -20.95 -28.75
N SER A 69 -1.14 -21.85 -28.73
CA SER A 69 -0.42 -22.24 -27.51
C SER A 69 0.34 -21.07 -26.89
N ASP A 70 0.99 -20.23 -27.71
CA ASP A 70 1.67 -19.03 -27.26
C ASP A 70 0.69 -18.02 -26.64
N GLU A 71 -0.50 -17.90 -27.21
CA GLU A 71 -1.57 -17.02 -26.70
C GLU A 71 -2.14 -17.52 -25.36
N ASP A 72 -2.27 -18.85 -25.19
CA ASP A 72 -2.66 -19.47 -23.92
C ASP A 72 -1.56 -19.33 -22.85
N SER A 73 -0.30 -19.45 -23.24
CA SER A 73 0.86 -19.17 -22.37
C SER A 73 0.87 -17.70 -21.93
N ARG A 74 0.62 -16.77 -22.86
CA ARG A 74 0.48 -15.33 -22.58
C ARG A 74 -0.64 -15.06 -21.58
N HIS A 75 -1.79 -15.71 -21.76
CA HIS A 75 -2.90 -15.64 -20.82
C HIS A 75 -2.49 -16.06 -19.39
N SER A 76 -1.86 -17.23 -19.25
CA SER A 76 -1.37 -17.72 -17.95
C SER A 76 -0.36 -16.77 -17.31
N SER A 77 0.55 -16.21 -18.10
CA SER A 77 1.52 -15.21 -17.64
C SER A 77 0.84 -13.94 -17.12
N ILE A 78 -0.19 -13.46 -17.81
CA ILE A 78 -0.98 -12.30 -17.38
C ILE A 78 -1.65 -12.58 -16.02
N GLU A 79 -2.34 -13.72 -15.87
CA GLU A 79 -3.03 -14.07 -14.62
C GLU A 79 -2.06 -14.24 -13.44
N THR A 80 -0.89 -14.82 -13.71
CA THR A 80 0.19 -14.95 -12.72
C THR A 80 0.69 -13.57 -12.26
N LYS A 81 0.95 -12.66 -13.21
CA LYS A 81 1.41 -11.30 -12.88
C LYS A 81 0.36 -10.50 -12.11
N ILE A 82 -0.91 -10.65 -12.44
CA ILE A 82 -2.02 -10.01 -11.70
C ILE A 82 -2.09 -10.53 -10.27
N SER A 83 -2.01 -11.85 -10.11
CA SER A 83 -1.99 -12.48 -8.79
C SER A 83 -0.83 -11.96 -7.96
N ASN A 84 0.35 -11.82 -8.56
CA ASN A 84 1.51 -11.23 -7.90
C ASN A 84 1.27 -9.77 -7.46
N VAL A 85 0.65 -8.93 -8.29
CA VAL A 85 0.30 -7.54 -7.91
C VAL A 85 -0.64 -7.53 -6.70
N VAL A 86 -1.65 -8.39 -6.67
CA VAL A 86 -2.58 -8.49 -5.53
C VAL A 86 -1.86 -8.96 -4.27
N THR A 87 -1.06 -10.02 -4.36
CA THR A 87 -0.30 -10.57 -3.23
C THR A 87 0.71 -9.55 -2.68
N GLN A 88 1.46 -8.87 -3.55
CA GLN A 88 2.43 -7.86 -3.15
C GLN A 88 1.76 -6.65 -2.49
N ALA A 89 0.64 -6.17 -3.04
CA ALA A 89 -0.14 -5.10 -2.42
C ALA A 89 -0.67 -5.52 -1.03
N GLY A 90 -1.18 -6.75 -0.90
CA GLY A 90 -1.62 -7.31 0.39
C GLY A 90 -0.49 -7.34 1.43
N LEU A 91 0.71 -7.75 1.03
CA LEU A 91 1.89 -7.76 1.91
C LEU A 91 2.25 -6.35 2.38
N VAL A 92 2.23 -5.36 1.48
CA VAL A 92 2.50 -3.96 1.85
C VAL A 92 1.46 -3.46 2.86
N PHE A 93 0.17 -3.81 2.70
CA PHE A 93 -0.86 -3.48 3.68
C PHE A 93 -0.58 -4.09 5.05
N SER A 94 -0.20 -5.37 5.11
CA SER A 94 0.13 -6.04 6.37
C SER A 94 1.29 -5.35 7.08
N ILE A 95 2.37 -5.05 6.36
CA ILE A 95 3.54 -4.34 6.94
C ILE A 95 3.11 -2.94 7.42
N THR A 96 2.36 -2.21 6.61
CA THR A 96 1.91 -0.86 6.95
C THR A 96 1.03 -0.86 8.20
N ALA A 97 0.14 -1.83 8.35
CA ALA A 97 -0.71 -1.98 9.53
C ALA A 97 0.10 -2.26 10.80
N VAL A 98 1.16 -3.06 10.70
CA VAL A 98 2.08 -3.34 11.82
C VAL A 98 2.93 -2.11 12.19
N ILE A 99 3.33 -1.30 11.21
CA ILE A 99 4.15 -0.10 11.44
C ILE A 99 3.29 1.09 11.93
N ALA A 100 1.99 1.11 11.63
CA ALA A 100 1.09 2.24 11.95
C ALA A 100 1.17 2.72 13.42
N PRO A 101 1.21 1.87 14.46
CA PRO A 101 1.33 2.32 15.85
C PRO A 101 2.63 3.09 16.12
N PHE A 102 3.74 2.68 15.51
CA PHE A 102 5.04 3.34 15.67
C PHE A 102 5.05 4.76 15.08
N PHE A 103 4.23 5.01 14.07
CA PHE A 103 4.04 6.35 13.53
C PHE A 103 3.36 7.27 14.53
N ASN A 104 2.42 6.80 15.34
CA ASN A 104 1.74 7.64 16.33
C ASN A 104 2.74 8.22 17.35
N ASP A 105 3.61 7.38 17.90
CA ASP A 105 4.61 7.80 18.89
C ASP A 105 5.65 8.76 18.29
N THR A 106 6.08 8.48 17.05
CA THR A 106 7.06 9.30 16.33
C THR A 106 6.51 10.66 15.92
N ILE A 107 5.28 10.70 15.43
CA ILE A 107 4.63 11.91 14.91
C ILE A 107 4.15 12.79 16.08
N ASN A 108 3.91 12.25 17.27
CA ASN A 108 3.41 13.04 18.39
C ASN A 108 4.35 14.18 18.81
N GLY A 109 5.66 13.97 18.74
CA GLY A 109 6.68 14.99 19.01
C GLY A 109 6.92 16.01 17.89
N GLN A 110 6.26 15.87 16.74
CA GLN A 110 6.48 16.72 15.57
C GLN A 110 5.52 17.92 15.50
N SER A 111 5.90 18.93 14.72
CA SER A 111 5.04 20.08 14.42
C SER A 111 3.78 19.65 13.67
N LEU A 112 2.66 20.34 13.89
CA LEU A 112 1.36 20.03 13.28
C LEU A 112 1.45 19.91 11.74
N GLY A 113 2.26 20.75 11.10
CA GLY A 113 2.46 20.74 9.64
C GLY A 113 3.03 19.43 9.12
N VAL A 114 4.05 18.88 9.81
CA VAL A 114 4.64 17.57 9.46
C VAL A 114 3.60 16.45 9.64
N LYS A 115 2.78 16.51 10.70
CA LYS A 115 1.71 15.52 10.93
C LYS A 115 0.72 15.49 9.77
N ILE A 116 0.24 16.66 9.33
CA ILE A 116 -0.71 16.78 8.21
C ILE A 116 -0.08 16.26 6.93
N LEU A 117 1.18 16.59 6.67
CA LEU A 117 1.88 16.19 5.45
C LEU A 117 2.11 14.67 5.40
N VAL A 118 2.54 14.06 6.52
CA VAL A 118 2.66 12.60 6.65
C VAL A 118 1.30 11.92 6.44
N LEU A 119 0.23 12.43 7.07
CA LEU A 119 -1.11 11.87 6.90
C LEU A 119 -1.58 11.96 5.44
N PHE A 120 -1.31 13.07 4.76
CA PHE A 120 -1.65 13.26 3.35
C PHE A 120 -0.97 12.22 2.45
N PHE A 121 0.36 12.04 2.57
CA PHE A 121 1.10 11.04 1.80
C PHE A 121 0.66 9.62 2.12
N PHE A 122 0.38 9.32 3.39
CA PHE A 122 -0.12 8.03 3.83
C PHE A 122 -1.46 7.68 3.17
N VAL A 123 -2.44 8.60 3.22
CA VAL A 123 -3.76 8.40 2.59
C VAL A 123 -3.62 8.25 1.08
N LEU A 124 -2.77 9.05 0.43
CA LEU A 124 -2.57 8.96 -1.01
C LEU A 124 -1.94 7.62 -1.43
N ALA A 125 -0.92 7.15 -0.69
CA ALA A 125 -0.33 5.83 -0.90
C ALA A 125 -1.35 4.71 -0.69
N PHE A 126 -2.14 4.79 0.37
CA PHE A 126 -3.21 3.84 0.68
C PHE A 126 -4.22 3.76 -0.48
N LEU A 127 -4.71 4.91 -0.95
CA LEU A 127 -5.66 4.97 -2.08
C LEU A 127 -5.06 4.38 -3.35
N ALA A 128 -3.79 4.66 -3.65
CA ALA A 128 -3.12 4.10 -4.82
C ALA A 128 -3.08 2.55 -4.79
N TYR A 129 -2.78 1.96 -3.62
CA TYR A 129 -2.81 0.50 -3.47
C TYR A 129 -4.22 -0.07 -3.58
N VAL A 130 -5.23 0.58 -2.98
CA VAL A 130 -6.63 0.16 -3.12
C VAL A 130 -7.05 0.16 -4.59
N VAL A 131 -6.76 1.24 -5.31
CA VAL A 131 -7.09 1.35 -6.74
C VAL A 131 -6.38 0.27 -7.56
N SER A 132 -5.11 -0.02 -7.27
CA SER A 132 -4.38 -1.12 -7.90
C SER A 132 -5.10 -2.46 -7.73
N ILE A 133 -5.51 -2.79 -6.51
CA ILE A 133 -6.24 -4.04 -6.22
C ILE A 133 -7.61 -4.05 -6.91
N LEU A 134 -8.34 -2.93 -6.92
CA LEU A 134 -9.63 -2.84 -7.59
C LEU A 134 -9.49 -3.10 -9.10
N PHE A 135 -8.45 -2.58 -9.75
CA PHE A 135 -8.20 -2.91 -11.16
C PHE A 135 -7.79 -4.37 -11.35
N ALA A 136 -6.87 -4.88 -10.53
CA ALA A 136 -6.43 -6.27 -10.62
C ALA A 136 -7.59 -7.26 -10.46
N THR A 137 -8.48 -7.01 -9.51
CA THR A 137 -9.63 -7.89 -9.22
C THR A 137 -10.68 -7.92 -10.33
N GLN A 138 -10.77 -6.87 -11.17
CA GLN A 138 -11.68 -6.87 -12.31
C GLN A 138 -11.40 -8.02 -13.29
N ILE A 139 -10.16 -8.52 -13.35
CA ILE A 139 -9.72 -9.56 -14.28
C ILE A 139 -10.26 -10.95 -13.89
N PHE A 140 -10.54 -11.19 -12.62
CA PHE A 140 -11.11 -12.47 -12.14
C PHE A 140 -12.59 -12.65 -12.48
N GLY A 141 -13.25 -11.64 -13.06
CA GLY A 141 -14.63 -11.75 -13.53
C GLY A 141 -14.73 -12.67 -14.76
N VAL A 142 -14.97 -13.97 -14.55
CA VAL A 142 -15.08 -14.99 -15.62
C VAL A 142 -16.10 -14.58 -16.69
N ASN A 143 -17.23 -13.98 -16.30
CA ASN A 143 -18.26 -13.54 -17.23
C ASN A 143 -17.84 -12.37 -18.15
N LYS A 144 -16.76 -11.65 -17.81
CA LYS A 144 -16.28 -10.48 -18.58
C LYS A 144 -15.23 -10.83 -19.62
N PHE A 145 -14.56 -11.98 -19.48
CA PHE A 145 -13.46 -12.42 -20.33
C PHE A 145 -13.72 -13.86 -20.80
N ILE A 146 -14.54 -13.97 -21.84
CA ILE A 146 -14.91 -15.25 -22.42
C ILE A 146 -13.82 -15.66 -23.41
N TYR A 147 -13.22 -16.82 -23.18
CA TYR A 147 -12.26 -17.42 -24.12
C TYR A 147 -13.00 -18.36 -25.05
N ILE A 148 -12.72 -18.23 -26.34
CA ILE A 148 -13.25 -19.13 -27.36
C ILE A 148 -12.39 -20.38 -27.36
N LYS A 149 -13.04 -21.54 -27.40
CA LYS A 149 -12.43 -22.85 -27.59
C LYS A 149 -13.10 -23.54 -28.76
N THR A 150 -12.34 -24.31 -29.53
CA THR A 150 -12.90 -25.17 -30.57
C THR A 150 -13.89 -26.15 -29.96
N SER A 151 -15.11 -26.21 -30.51
CA SER A 151 -16.14 -27.14 -30.05
C SER A 151 -15.79 -28.57 -30.49
N PRO A 152 -15.92 -29.60 -29.64
CA PRO A 152 -15.78 -31.00 -30.06
C PRO A 152 -16.72 -31.38 -31.20
N ALA A 153 -17.91 -30.76 -31.26
CA ALA A 153 -18.89 -30.98 -32.32
C ALA A 153 -18.43 -30.44 -33.69
N SER A 154 -17.44 -29.54 -33.74
CA SER A 154 -16.88 -29.08 -35.01
C SER A 154 -16.09 -30.19 -35.74
N VAL A 155 -15.55 -31.15 -34.99
CA VAL A 155 -14.66 -32.22 -35.46
C VAL A 155 -15.43 -33.50 -35.79
N ILE A 156 -16.55 -33.75 -35.09
CA ILE A 156 -17.38 -34.95 -35.25
C ILE A 156 -18.53 -34.63 -36.20
N ASP A 157 -18.24 -34.57 -37.50
CA ASP A 157 -19.26 -34.39 -38.54
C ASP A 157 -19.31 -35.66 -39.42
N SER A 158 -20.39 -36.42 -39.30
CA SER A 158 -20.56 -37.71 -39.97
C SER A 158 -20.79 -37.51 -41.46
N GLY A 159 -19.71 -37.49 -42.24
CA GLY A 159 -19.74 -37.34 -43.70
C GLY A 159 -18.69 -36.39 -44.28
N ALA A 160 -17.93 -35.68 -43.43
CA ALA A 160 -16.85 -34.79 -43.89
C ALA A 160 -15.62 -35.57 -44.36
N THR A 161 -14.98 -35.08 -45.43
CA THR A 161 -13.68 -35.62 -45.86
C THR A 161 -12.57 -35.20 -44.89
N TYR A 162 -11.43 -35.92 -44.90
CA TYR A 162 -10.25 -35.53 -44.12
C TYR A 162 -9.84 -34.07 -44.38
N GLU A 163 -9.88 -33.64 -45.64
CA GLU A 163 -9.53 -32.28 -46.07
C GLU A 163 -10.49 -31.22 -45.51
N ASP A 164 -11.79 -31.55 -45.47
CA ASP A 164 -12.81 -30.68 -44.87
C ASP A 164 -12.59 -30.50 -43.38
N VAL A 165 -12.25 -31.58 -42.66
CA VAL A 165 -11.95 -31.54 -41.23
C VAL A 165 -10.72 -30.69 -40.95
N ILE A 166 -9.64 -30.87 -41.71
CA ILE A 166 -8.41 -30.08 -41.54
C ILE A 166 -8.66 -28.60 -41.86
N SER A 167 -9.34 -28.30 -42.98
CA SER A 167 -9.63 -26.91 -43.35
C SER A 167 -10.53 -26.22 -42.32
N LYS A 168 -11.55 -26.91 -41.79
CA LYS A 168 -12.42 -26.41 -40.71
C LYS A 168 -11.63 -26.16 -39.43
N ARG A 169 -10.76 -27.09 -39.04
CA ARG A 169 -9.89 -26.94 -37.87
C ARG A 169 -8.96 -25.74 -37.98
N VAL A 170 -8.34 -25.54 -39.13
CA VAL A 170 -7.49 -24.35 -39.37
C VAL A 170 -8.30 -23.06 -39.23
N ARG A 171 -9.50 -23.00 -39.84
CA ARG A 171 -10.39 -21.83 -39.72
C ARG A 171 -10.81 -21.55 -38.29
N ASP A 172 -11.17 -22.58 -37.54
CA ASP A 172 -11.60 -22.45 -36.14
C ASP A 172 -10.45 -21.98 -35.24
N LEU A 173 -9.22 -22.46 -35.46
CA LEU A 173 -8.05 -22.01 -34.71
C LEU A 173 -7.66 -20.56 -35.04
N ILE A 174 -7.77 -20.15 -36.31
CA ILE A 174 -7.57 -18.75 -36.71
C ILE A 174 -8.56 -17.84 -35.97
N PHE A 175 -9.84 -18.23 -35.95
CA PHE A 175 -10.89 -17.50 -35.25
C PHE A 175 -10.62 -17.44 -33.74
N GLN A 176 -10.31 -18.58 -33.12
CA GLN A 176 -9.96 -18.67 -31.71
C GLN A 176 -8.78 -17.76 -31.35
N HIS A 177 -7.69 -17.79 -32.13
CA HIS A 177 -6.53 -16.96 -31.89
C HIS A 177 -6.87 -15.47 -31.97
N GLY A 178 -7.63 -15.05 -33.00
CA GLY A 178 -8.05 -13.66 -33.17
C GLY A 178 -8.85 -13.14 -31.98
N GLU A 179 -9.88 -13.88 -31.56
CA GLU A 179 -10.77 -13.47 -30.46
C GLU A 179 -10.05 -13.51 -29.10
N ASN A 180 -9.30 -14.58 -28.81
CA ASN A 180 -8.57 -14.68 -27.55
C ASN A 180 -7.48 -13.62 -27.41
N LYS A 181 -6.85 -13.20 -28.53
CA LYS A 181 -5.88 -12.10 -28.55
C LYS A 181 -6.52 -10.78 -28.13
N VAL A 182 -7.75 -10.49 -28.56
CA VAL A 182 -8.50 -9.28 -28.15
C VAL A 182 -8.77 -9.30 -26.64
N VAL A 183 -9.22 -10.44 -26.12
CA VAL A 183 -9.48 -10.65 -24.69
C VAL A 183 -8.20 -10.47 -23.87
N ASN A 184 -7.10 -11.09 -24.27
CA ASN A 184 -5.82 -11.00 -23.59
C ASN A 184 -5.22 -9.58 -23.66
N ASN A 185 -5.38 -8.86 -24.77
CA ASN A 185 -4.96 -7.46 -24.86
C ASN A 185 -5.73 -6.59 -23.84
N LYS A 186 -7.04 -6.81 -23.69
CA LYS A 186 -7.85 -6.09 -22.68
C LYS A 186 -7.40 -6.41 -21.26
N LYS A 187 -7.14 -7.69 -20.93
CA LYS A 187 -6.57 -8.08 -19.63
C LYS A 187 -5.19 -7.45 -19.41
N ALA A 188 -4.32 -7.43 -20.42
CA ALA A 188 -3.01 -6.82 -20.35
C ALA A 188 -3.10 -5.31 -20.08
N SER A 189 -4.03 -4.59 -20.70
CA SER A 189 -4.25 -3.17 -20.39
C SER A 189 -4.63 -2.97 -18.92
N ILE A 190 -5.54 -3.78 -18.38
CA ILE A 190 -5.93 -3.69 -16.96
C ILE A 190 -4.74 -4.01 -16.05
N LEU A 191 -3.93 -5.02 -16.37
CA LEU A 191 -2.69 -5.33 -15.64
C LEU A 191 -1.72 -4.13 -15.65
N ILE A 192 -1.55 -3.46 -16.78
CA ILE A 192 -0.70 -2.26 -16.87
C ILE A 192 -1.23 -1.16 -15.95
N TYR A 193 -2.55 -0.90 -15.95
CA TYR A 193 -3.16 0.09 -15.06
C TYR A 193 -2.98 -0.27 -13.58
N ALA A 194 -3.26 -1.53 -13.20
CA ALA A 194 -3.06 -2.01 -11.84
C ALA A 194 -1.59 -1.81 -11.40
N ASN A 195 -0.64 -2.23 -12.24
CA ASN A 195 0.79 -2.09 -11.94
C ASN A 195 1.22 -0.61 -11.80
N ARG A 196 0.70 0.30 -12.64
CA ARG A 196 1.02 1.74 -12.53
C ARG A 196 0.55 2.34 -11.21
N TRP A 197 -0.65 1.98 -10.76
CA TRP A 197 -1.17 2.40 -9.45
C TRP A 197 -0.37 1.79 -8.29
N PHE A 198 0.02 0.50 -8.41
CA PHE A 198 0.90 -0.14 -7.45
C PHE A 198 2.25 0.57 -7.31
N VAL A 199 2.92 0.86 -8.44
CA VAL A 199 4.19 1.59 -8.47
C VAL A 199 4.04 2.99 -7.89
N SER A 200 2.94 3.68 -8.21
CA SER A 200 2.66 5.02 -7.63
C SER A 200 2.51 4.95 -6.11
N GLY A 201 1.79 3.95 -5.60
CA GLY A 201 1.70 3.68 -4.17
C GLY A 201 3.06 3.41 -3.54
N PHE A 202 3.90 2.59 -4.20
CA PHE A 202 5.25 2.27 -3.75
C PHE A 202 6.16 3.50 -3.65
N VAL A 203 6.15 4.35 -4.68
CA VAL A 203 6.89 5.62 -4.68
C VAL A 203 6.43 6.54 -3.56
N LEU A 204 5.10 6.68 -3.36
CA LEU A 204 4.54 7.49 -2.28
C LEU A 204 4.91 6.94 -0.90
N SER A 205 4.90 5.62 -0.71
CA SER A 205 5.38 4.97 0.51
C SER A 205 6.86 5.25 0.76
N GLY A 206 7.71 5.14 -0.26
CA GLY A 206 9.14 5.45 -0.14
C GLY A 206 9.40 6.91 0.25
N LEU A 207 8.66 7.84 -0.37
CA LEU A 207 8.71 9.26 -0.05
C LEU A 207 8.26 9.50 1.40
N LEU A 208 7.15 8.87 1.81
CA LEU A 208 6.66 8.92 3.18
C LEU A 208 7.71 8.43 4.18
N THR A 209 8.34 7.28 3.93
CA THR A 209 9.42 6.77 4.76
C THR A 209 10.57 7.76 4.85
N GLY A 210 10.99 8.35 3.73
CA GLY A 210 12.03 9.38 3.72
C GLY A 210 11.69 10.59 4.60
N ILE A 211 10.47 11.11 4.51
CA ILE A 211 10.01 12.23 5.36
C ILE A 211 10.09 11.86 6.83
N ILE A 212 9.65 10.66 7.19
CA ILE A 212 9.65 10.20 8.59
C ILE A 212 11.08 10.03 9.10
N THR A 213 11.97 9.43 8.31
CA THR A 213 13.39 9.29 8.66
C THR A 213 14.05 10.64 8.86
N VAL A 214 13.83 11.60 7.97
CA VAL A 214 14.35 12.97 8.12
C VAL A 214 13.77 13.61 9.39
N SER A 215 12.46 13.47 9.61
CA SER A 215 11.79 14.01 10.80
C SER A 215 12.40 13.46 12.09
N LEU A 216 12.73 12.16 12.13
CA LEU A 216 13.37 11.51 13.28
C LEU A 216 14.75 12.07 13.61
N VAL A 217 15.53 12.50 12.61
CA VAL A 217 16.85 13.13 12.83
C VAL A 217 16.70 14.50 13.49
N PHE A 218 15.62 15.21 13.19
CA PHE A 218 15.31 16.54 13.73
C PHE A 218 14.38 16.53 14.95
N VAL A 219 13.97 15.36 15.46
CA VAL A 219 13.29 15.28 16.77
C VAL A 219 14.32 15.63 17.83
N ASP A 220 14.17 16.80 18.44
CA ASP A 220 14.81 17.10 19.71
C ASP A 220 14.38 16.02 20.71
N LYS A 221 15.33 15.16 21.10
CA LYS A 221 15.06 14.17 22.14
C LYS A 221 14.63 14.95 23.38
N PRO A 222 13.48 14.63 24.02
CA PRO A 222 13.12 15.26 25.27
C PRO A 222 14.29 15.07 26.23
N ASN A 223 14.85 16.19 26.70
CA ASN A 223 16.02 16.20 27.56
C ASN A 223 15.73 15.23 28.72
N GLU A 224 16.59 14.25 29.00
CA GLU A 224 16.32 13.27 30.09
C GLU A 224 16.04 13.99 31.42
N ARG A 225 16.65 15.17 31.61
CA ARG A 225 16.35 16.11 32.69
C ARG A 225 14.88 16.51 32.82
N GLU A 226 14.18 16.72 31.72
CA GLU A 226 12.77 17.12 31.73
C GLU A 226 11.87 15.96 32.17
N LYS A 227 12.18 14.73 31.73
CA LYS A 227 11.48 13.53 32.21
C LYS A 227 11.70 13.30 33.71
N GLU A 228 12.93 13.46 34.19
CA GLU A 228 13.25 13.39 35.62
C GLU A 228 12.52 14.49 36.41
N LEU A 229 12.51 15.73 35.90
CA LEU A 229 11.81 16.85 36.53
C LEU A 229 10.30 16.60 36.62
N VAL A 230 9.66 16.07 35.57
CA VAL A 230 8.23 15.74 35.58
C VAL A 230 7.93 14.60 36.56
N GLN A 231 8.78 13.58 36.65
CA GLN A 231 8.63 12.50 37.64
C GLN A 231 8.80 13.01 39.07
N LEU A 232 9.79 13.88 39.31
CA LEU A 232 9.99 14.54 40.60
C LEU A 232 8.77 15.38 40.98
N LEU A 233 8.22 16.15 40.04
CA LEU A 233 7.02 16.97 40.26
C LEU A 233 5.81 16.11 40.66
N LYS A 234 5.61 14.98 39.98
CA LYS A 234 4.54 14.03 40.32
C LYS A 234 4.74 13.40 41.70
N SER A 235 5.99 13.07 42.06
CA SER A 235 6.31 12.54 43.40
C SER A 235 6.09 13.58 44.51
N LEU A 236 6.44 14.84 44.25
CA LEU A 236 6.25 15.95 45.20
C LEU A 236 4.78 16.28 45.39
N ASP A 237 3.97 16.23 44.33
CA ASP A 237 2.52 16.46 44.40
C ASP A 237 1.83 15.44 45.31
N ILE A 238 2.17 14.15 45.16
CA ILE A 238 1.68 13.08 46.04
C ILE A 238 2.09 13.31 47.49
N ARG A 239 3.37 13.69 47.72
CA ARG A 239 3.87 13.98 49.07
C ARG A 239 3.18 15.18 49.70
N LEU A 240 2.90 16.23 48.91
CA LEU A 240 2.21 17.43 49.34
C LEU A 240 0.77 17.10 49.76
N HIS A 241 0.04 16.34 48.94
CA HIS A 241 -1.32 15.93 49.24
C HIS A 241 -1.41 15.05 50.50
N ASN A 242 -0.46 14.12 50.68
CA ASN A 242 -0.36 13.30 51.89
C ASN A 242 -0.02 14.14 53.14
N ALA A 243 0.86 15.14 53.02
CA ALA A 243 1.19 16.02 54.13
C ALA A 243 0.01 16.93 54.50
N GLU A 244 -0.76 17.39 53.52
CA GLU A 244 -1.98 18.19 53.73
C GLU A 244 -3.07 17.40 54.47
N SER A 245 -3.29 16.14 54.10
CA SER A 245 -4.26 15.28 54.79
C SER A 245 -3.88 15.00 56.25
N ILE A 246 -2.59 14.73 56.51
CA ILE A 246 -2.05 14.55 57.87
C ILE A 246 -2.23 15.83 58.71
N LEU A 247 -1.92 16.99 58.14
CA LEU A 247 -2.11 18.29 58.81
C LEU A 247 -3.57 18.55 59.17
N THR A 248 -4.48 18.27 58.24
CA THR A 248 -5.93 18.43 58.45
C THR A 248 -6.43 17.53 59.58
N GLN A 249 -5.98 16.26 59.60
CA GLN A 249 -6.32 15.31 60.65
C GLN A 249 -5.77 15.73 62.02
N GLN A 250 -4.53 16.23 62.07
CA GLN A 250 -3.91 16.72 63.30
C GLN A 250 -4.55 18.00 63.82
N GLN A 251 -4.98 18.90 62.93
CA GLN A 251 -5.72 20.10 63.31
C GLN A 251 -7.06 19.75 63.97
N PHE A 252 -7.77 18.76 63.42
CA PHE A 252 -9.01 18.25 64.01
C PHE A 252 -8.77 17.62 65.39
N MET A 253 -7.73 16.79 65.53
CA MET A 253 -7.35 16.21 66.83
C MET A 253 -6.91 17.27 67.85
N ALA A 254 -6.21 18.32 67.43
CA ALA A 254 -5.80 19.42 68.29
C ALA A 254 -7.00 20.23 68.82
N LEU A 255 -8.02 20.46 67.96
CA LEU A 255 -9.27 21.11 68.33
C LEU A 255 -10.10 20.26 69.30
N ALA A 256 -10.12 18.94 69.11
CA ALA A 256 -10.83 18.02 70.01
C ALA A 256 -10.18 17.86 71.40
N ALA A 257 -8.86 18.10 71.52
CA ALA A 257 -8.07 17.85 72.72
C ALA A 257 -7.77 19.11 73.57
N GLN A 258 -8.57 20.17 73.41
CA GLN A 258 -8.26 21.57 73.74
C GLN A 258 -7.81 21.82 75.20
N ASP A 259 -8.19 20.97 76.16
CA ASP A 259 -7.88 21.12 77.60
C ASP A 259 -7.00 20.01 78.21
N SER A 260 -6.35 19.18 77.40
CA SER A 260 -5.54 18.05 77.90
C SER A 260 -4.02 18.28 77.73
N VAL A 261 -3.21 17.64 78.60
CA VAL A 261 -1.75 17.54 78.41
C VAL A 261 -1.41 16.95 77.03
N THR A 262 -2.26 16.05 76.54
CA THR A 262 -2.24 15.47 75.19
C THR A 262 -2.35 16.55 74.09
N GLY A 263 -3.20 17.56 74.27
CA GLY A 263 -3.36 18.68 73.34
C GLY A 263 -2.08 19.50 73.14
N ARG A 264 -1.27 19.70 74.20
CA ARG A 264 0.03 20.40 74.09
C ARG A 264 1.06 19.62 73.28
N ASN A 265 1.05 18.29 73.35
CA ASN A 265 1.93 17.44 72.54
C ASN A 265 1.48 17.39 71.08
N ILE A 266 0.17 17.28 70.83
CA ILE A 266 -0.42 17.32 69.48
C ILE A 266 -0.10 18.66 68.79
N LYS A 267 -0.18 19.79 69.52
CA LYS A 267 0.15 21.12 68.98
C LYS A 267 1.63 21.23 68.56
N ARG A 268 2.56 20.63 69.31
CA ARG A 268 3.99 20.59 68.93
C ARG A 268 4.22 19.74 67.68
N ILE A 269 3.58 18.57 67.59
CA ILE A 269 3.66 17.70 66.42
C ILE A 269 3.09 18.40 65.18
N PHE A 270 1.94 19.08 65.33
CA PHE A 270 1.34 19.88 64.26
C PHE A 270 2.27 20.99 63.75
N GLN A 271 2.91 21.75 64.65
CA GLN A 271 3.85 22.80 64.23
C GLN A 271 5.08 22.24 63.49
N SER A 272 5.60 21.10 63.94
CA SER A 272 6.69 20.41 63.25
C SER A 272 6.28 19.95 61.85
N ASN A 273 5.11 19.33 61.71
CA ASN A 273 4.62 18.85 60.43
C ASN A 273 4.23 19.99 59.48
N LYS A 274 3.75 21.12 60.02
CA LYS A 274 3.51 22.35 59.26
C LYS A 274 4.80 22.89 58.65
N ALA A 275 5.89 22.94 59.40
CA ALA A 275 7.19 23.36 58.88
C ALA A 275 7.69 22.44 57.74
N THR A 276 7.50 21.12 57.89
CA THR A 276 7.83 20.15 56.83
C THR A 276 6.97 20.36 55.58
N PHE A 277 5.67 20.60 55.73
CA PHE A 277 4.77 20.90 54.62
C PHE A 277 5.17 22.18 53.88
N ASP A 278 5.46 23.26 54.62
CA ASP A 278 5.88 24.53 54.03
C ASP A 278 7.22 24.38 53.27
N SER A 279 8.14 23.55 53.76
CA SER A 279 9.39 23.21 53.06
C SER A 279 9.13 22.47 51.74
N ILE A 280 8.29 21.43 51.75
CA ILE A 280 7.92 20.66 50.55
C ILE A 280 7.24 21.57 49.53
N ARG A 281 6.34 22.45 49.98
CA ARG A 281 5.65 23.42 49.14
C ARG A 281 6.62 24.40 48.50
N HIS A 282 7.62 24.89 49.24
CA HIS A 282 8.64 25.78 48.69
C HIS A 282 9.48 25.06 47.61
N GLU A 283 9.90 23.82 47.84
CA GLU A 283 10.62 23.03 46.83
C GLU A 283 9.78 22.83 45.57
N PHE A 284 8.49 22.51 45.72
CA PHE A 284 7.56 22.34 44.61
C PHE A 284 7.43 23.62 43.77
N VAL A 285 7.28 24.78 44.40
CA VAL A 285 7.18 26.08 43.71
C VAL A 285 8.49 26.42 43.00
N LYS A 286 9.64 26.16 43.63
CA LYS A 286 10.96 26.36 43.02
C LYS A 286 11.15 25.48 41.78
N LEU A 287 10.79 24.19 41.86
CA LEU A 287 10.88 23.25 40.74
C LEU A 287 9.96 23.66 39.59
N LYS A 288 8.71 24.05 39.89
CA LYS A 288 7.74 24.53 38.90
C LYS A 288 8.21 25.80 38.19
N THR A 289 8.95 26.67 38.89
CA THR A 289 9.53 27.90 38.32
C THR A 289 10.72 27.58 37.42
N GLN A 290 11.51 26.55 37.74
CA GLN A 290 12.63 26.09 36.90
C GLN A 290 12.16 25.45 35.59
N ILE A 291 11.04 24.74 35.57
CA ILE A 291 10.46 24.14 34.35
C ILE A 291 9.85 25.20 33.43
N ARG A 292 9.41 26.34 33.98
CA ARG A 292 8.75 27.40 33.22
C ARG A 292 9.74 28.39 32.57
N LYS A 293 11.03 28.27 32.86
CA LYS A 293 12.13 29.04 32.28
C LYS A 293 12.83 28.22 31.21
#